data_AF-A0A835U454-F1
#
_entry.id   AF-A0A835U454-F1
#
_cell.length_a   1.000
_cell.length_b   1.000
_cell.length_c   1.000
_cell.angle_alpha   90.00
_cell.angle_beta   90.00
_cell.angle_gamma   90.00
#
_symmetry.space_group_name_H-M   'P 1'
#
loop_
_entity.id
_entity.type
_entity.pdbx_description
1 polymer ?
#
loop_
_entity_poly.entity_id
_entity_poly.type
_entity_poly.pdbx_seq_one_letter_code
_entity_poly.pdbx_strand_id
1 'polypeptide(L)'
;MEVSHAQCSTLELLITLCDVWSPAPYPFRPFFSFLILKPSASSILRPTTKTLHKSFATLYSFPCFGRGRSMGYIPRPQCKVLSTAGRSGGGNKEILVQHLLVAENDLKLLIELQQRIARGEDLSDLAVEFSICPSKEYGGMLGWVRKGQLVPEFEEVAFGASLNKVVRCKTEFGWHLLEVLSEREESVLEDIEPVDLHSKMQDPKFIQEAQLIDVREHEEIAQASLPGFKVLPLRQFGTWGSVITDEFDPEKDTYVLCHHGIRSLQVAKWLQTQGFKRVFNVSGGINAYSLKADPSIPIY
;
A
#
# COMPACT_ATOMS: atom_id res chain seq x y z
N MET A 1 76.71 21.25 30.19
CA MET A 1 75.26 21.42 30.41
C MET A 1 74.56 20.94 29.15
N GLU A 2 74.32 19.64 29.05
CA GLU A 2 73.47 19.06 28.02
C GLU A 2 72.39 18.28 28.75
N VAL A 3 71.18 18.83 28.68
CA VAL A 3 69.97 18.29 29.29
C VAL A 3 68.89 18.40 28.23
N SER A 4 68.30 17.27 27.84
CA SER A 4 66.86 17.13 27.55
C SER A 4 66.64 15.74 26.96
N HIS A 5 66.21 14.75 27.76
CA HIS A 5 64.82 14.44 28.12
C HIS A 5 63.98 13.82 27.00
N ALA A 6 63.51 12.61 27.30
CA ALA A 6 62.55 11.80 26.58
C ALA A 6 61.10 12.30 26.75
N GLN A 7 60.29 12.11 25.71
CA GLN A 7 58.82 11.99 25.71
C GLN A 7 58.48 11.02 24.54
N CYS A 8 57.86 9.85 24.73
CA CYS A 8 56.51 9.50 25.20
C CYS A 8 55.40 9.73 24.16
N SER A 9 55.00 8.61 23.54
CA SER A 9 53.67 8.21 23.01
C SER A 9 52.71 9.25 22.44
N THR A 10 52.34 9.07 21.17
CA THR A 10 50.94 9.11 20.68
C THR A 10 50.83 8.33 19.36
N LEU A 11 50.02 7.26 19.36
CA LEU A 11 49.46 6.68 18.14
C LEU A 11 48.37 7.64 17.63
N GLU A 12 48.49 8.12 16.40
CA GLU A 12 47.40 8.79 15.69
C GLU A 12 46.88 7.95 14.52
N LEU A 13 45.58 7.69 14.62
CA LEU A 13 44.53 7.44 13.64
C LEU A 13 44.88 6.97 12.21
N LEU A 14 44.39 5.76 11.94
CA LEU A 14 43.84 5.32 10.66
C LEU A 14 42.64 6.20 10.25
N ILE A 15 42.66 6.73 9.03
CA ILE A 15 41.45 7.18 8.32
C ILE A 15 41.28 6.28 7.09
N THR A 16 40.40 5.29 7.26
CA THR A 16 39.72 4.53 6.21
C THR A 16 38.60 5.39 5.61
N LEU A 17 38.70 5.69 4.31
CA LEU A 17 37.57 6.14 3.49
C LEU A 17 36.88 4.89 2.92
N CYS A 18 35.88 4.40 3.64
CA CYS A 18 34.82 3.57 3.08
C CYS A 18 33.54 4.40 3.19
N ASP A 19 33.14 5.02 2.07
CA ASP A 19 31.82 5.65 1.94
C ASP A 19 30.75 4.55 1.95
N VAL A 20 30.14 4.39 3.12
CA VAL A 20 28.92 3.61 3.32
C VAL A 20 27.75 4.45 2.83
N TRP A 21 27.12 3.93 1.79
CA TRP A 21 25.85 4.37 1.23
C TRP A 21 24.75 4.19 2.30
N SER A 22 24.33 5.28 2.94
CA SER A 22 23.12 5.32 3.77
C SER A 22 21.90 5.67 2.90
N PRO A 23 20.80 4.90 2.96
CA PRO A 23 19.53 5.31 2.37
C PRO A 23 18.86 6.36 3.26
N ALA A 24 18.51 7.51 2.67
CA ALA A 24 17.79 8.58 3.35
C ALA A 24 16.34 8.18 3.66
N PRO A 25 15.81 8.45 4.87
CA PRO A 25 14.39 8.30 5.14
C PRO A 25 13.63 9.54 4.63
N TYR A 26 12.71 9.33 3.69
CA TYR A 26 11.76 10.35 3.24
C TYR A 26 10.86 10.80 4.41
N PRO A 27 10.72 12.12 4.68
CA PRO A 27 9.81 12.59 5.71
C PRO A 27 8.37 12.64 5.17
N PHE A 28 7.58 11.63 5.48
CA PHE A 28 6.11 11.71 5.41
C PHE A 28 5.62 12.71 6.47
N ARG A 29 5.06 13.85 6.03
CA ARG A 29 4.31 14.75 6.90
C ARG A 29 2.88 14.23 7.08
N PRO A 30 2.37 13.99 8.30
CA PRO A 30 0.95 13.76 8.50
C PRO A 30 0.26 15.12 8.69
N PHE A 31 -0.71 15.46 7.85
CA PHE A 31 -1.67 16.51 8.17
C PHE A 31 -3.09 16.02 7.95
N PHE A 32 -3.66 15.47 9.03
CA PHE A 32 -5.10 15.53 9.25
C PHE A 32 -5.43 16.96 9.72
N SER A 33 -6.16 17.71 8.90
CA SER A 33 -6.91 18.87 9.38
C SER A 33 -8.33 18.79 8.83
N PHE A 34 -9.20 18.17 9.62
CA PHE A 34 -10.64 18.34 9.51
C PHE A 34 -10.96 19.75 10.03
N LEU A 35 -11.38 20.67 9.16
CA LEU A 35 -12.09 21.87 9.60
C LEU A 35 -13.42 22.00 8.84
N ILE A 36 -14.46 22.05 9.66
CA ILE A 36 -15.88 22.17 9.35
C ILE A 36 -16.17 23.54 8.73
N LEU A 37 -16.68 23.58 7.50
CA LEU A 37 -17.29 24.78 6.92
C LEU A 37 -18.82 24.69 7.04
N LYS A 38 -19.40 25.54 7.90
CA LYS A 38 -20.84 25.82 7.95
C LYS A 38 -21.25 26.75 6.80
N PRO A 39 -22.50 26.66 6.28
CA PRO A 39 -22.98 27.52 5.21
C PRO A 39 -23.50 28.86 5.76
N SER A 40 -23.25 29.95 5.01
CA SER A 40 -23.89 31.24 5.22
C SER A 40 -24.69 31.60 3.97
N ALA A 41 -25.97 31.88 4.16
CA ALA A 41 -26.92 32.29 3.15
C ALA A 41 -26.86 33.81 2.90
N SER A 42 -27.03 34.24 1.65
CA SER A 42 -27.45 35.60 1.28
C SER A 42 -28.04 35.64 -0.14
N SER A 43 -29.37 35.49 -0.17
CA SER A 43 -30.38 36.18 -0.97
C SER A 43 -30.04 37.22 -2.08
N ILE A 44 -30.79 37.07 -3.20
CA ILE A 44 -31.54 38.07 -4.00
C ILE A 44 -30.83 38.79 -5.19
N LEU A 45 -31.20 38.42 -6.43
CA LEU A 45 -31.97 39.26 -7.40
C LEU A 45 -32.28 38.51 -8.72
N ARG A 46 -33.53 38.65 -9.21
CA ARG A 46 -34.05 38.23 -10.53
C ARG A 46 -33.89 39.38 -11.56
N PRO A 47 -33.97 39.12 -12.87
CA PRO A 47 -35.25 39.32 -13.62
C PRO A 47 -35.48 38.25 -14.73
N THR A 48 -36.67 37.64 -14.90
CA THR A 48 -37.79 37.98 -15.84
C THR A 48 -37.32 38.44 -17.24
N THR A 49 -37.66 37.83 -18.39
CA THR A 49 -39.00 37.49 -18.93
C THR A 49 -38.89 36.66 -20.26
N LYS A 50 -40.04 36.08 -20.66
CA LYS A 50 -40.56 35.83 -22.04
C LYS A 50 -40.30 34.47 -22.73
N THR A 51 -41.29 33.61 -22.51
CA THR A 51 -42.01 32.68 -23.42
C THR A 51 -41.84 32.89 -24.93
N LEU A 52 -41.72 31.79 -25.69
CA LEU A 52 -42.47 31.55 -26.94
C LEU A 52 -42.54 30.05 -27.28
N HIS A 53 -43.77 29.60 -27.53
CA HIS A 53 -44.16 28.27 -28.00
C HIS A 53 -43.67 27.97 -29.42
N LYS A 54 -43.46 26.67 -29.73
CA LYS A 54 -44.18 25.98 -30.82
C LYS A 54 -43.93 24.47 -30.81
N SER A 55 -45.04 23.73 -30.78
CA SER A 55 -45.17 22.29 -30.99
C SER A 55 -44.78 21.87 -32.41
N PHE A 56 -44.32 20.63 -32.59
CA PHE A 56 -44.78 19.76 -33.68
C PHE A 56 -44.58 18.30 -33.29
N ALA A 57 -45.68 17.55 -33.27
CA ALA A 57 -45.73 16.11 -33.13
C ALA A 57 -45.80 15.50 -34.54
N THR A 58 -45.16 14.35 -34.77
CA THR A 58 -45.68 13.40 -35.77
C THR A 58 -45.35 11.97 -35.34
N LEU A 59 -46.43 11.21 -35.22
CA LEU A 59 -46.56 9.76 -34.98
C LEU A 59 -46.10 8.99 -36.21
N TYR A 60 -45.55 7.78 -36.05
CA TYR A 60 -45.96 6.63 -36.89
C TYR A 60 -45.77 5.31 -36.13
N SER A 61 -46.79 4.48 -36.26
CA SER A 61 -47.00 3.20 -35.60
C SER A 61 -46.73 2.04 -36.56
N PHE A 62 -46.23 0.93 -36.00
CA PHE A 62 -46.27 -0.51 -36.37
C PHE A 62 -47.13 -0.98 -37.58
N PRO A 63 -46.77 -2.11 -38.24
CA PRO A 63 -47.14 -3.44 -37.74
C PRO A 63 -46.13 -4.61 -37.92
N CYS A 64 -46.41 -5.66 -37.14
CA CYS A 64 -45.77 -6.97 -37.01
C CYS A 64 -46.15 -8.00 -38.11
N PHE A 65 -45.55 -9.20 -37.97
CA PHE A 65 -45.80 -10.53 -38.60
C PHE A 65 -44.96 -10.85 -39.86
N GLY A 66 -44.32 -12.02 -40.03
CA GLY A 66 -44.18 -13.24 -39.24
C GLY A 66 -43.68 -14.43 -40.10
N ARG A 67 -43.11 -15.45 -39.43
CA ARG A 67 -42.87 -16.87 -39.85
C ARG A 67 -41.70 -17.23 -40.79
N GLY A 68 -40.69 -17.87 -40.20
CA GLY A 68 -40.50 -19.33 -40.25
C GLY A 68 -39.64 -19.93 -41.39
N ARG A 69 -38.52 -20.57 -41.04
CA ARG A 69 -38.29 -22.04 -41.17
C ARG A 69 -36.87 -22.45 -40.77
N SER A 70 -36.82 -23.69 -40.30
CA SER A 70 -35.72 -24.48 -39.77
C SER A 70 -34.63 -24.88 -40.78
N MET A 71 -33.46 -25.20 -40.21
CA MET A 71 -32.73 -26.48 -40.33
C MET A 71 -31.29 -26.37 -40.86
N GLY A 72 -30.34 -26.95 -40.11
CA GLY A 72 -28.98 -27.22 -40.59
C GLY A 72 -27.88 -26.97 -39.55
N TYR A 73 -27.84 -27.78 -38.48
CA TYR A 73 -26.66 -27.90 -37.61
C TYR A 73 -25.58 -28.72 -38.33
N ILE A 74 -24.38 -28.16 -38.45
CA ILE A 74 -23.16 -28.90 -38.84
C ILE A 74 -22.22 -28.89 -37.63
N PRO A 75 -21.84 -30.05 -37.06
CA PRO A 75 -20.93 -30.09 -35.93
C PRO A 75 -19.48 -29.89 -36.40
N ARG A 76 -18.77 -28.93 -35.79
CA ARG A 76 -17.30 -28.83 -35.90
C ARG A 76 -16.64 -29.74 -34.84
N PRO A 77 -15.54 -30.42 -35.17
CA PRO A 77 -14.88 -31.36 -34.28
C PRO A 77 -14.24 -30.64 -33.08
N GLN A 78 -14.48 -31.18 -31.89
CA GLN A 78 -13.86 -30.73 -30.64
C GLN A 78 -12.37 -31.08 -30.65
N CYS A 79 -11.52 -30.06 -30.67
CA CYS A 79 -10.13 -30.20 -30.23
C CYS A 79 -10.11 -29.98 -28.72
N LYS A 80 -9.97 -31.07 -27.94
CA LYS A 80 -9.67 -31.00 -26.51
C LYS A 80 -8.27 -30.42 -26.35
N VAL A 81 -8.17 -29.10 -26.18
CA VAL A 81 -6.96 -28.50 -25.63
C VAL A 81 -7.03 -28.68 -24.12
N LEU A 82 -6.41 -29.76 -23.65
CA LEU A 82 -6.05 -29.94 -22.26
C LEU A 82 -4.97 -28.88 -21.96
N SER A 83 -5.38 -27.67 -21.59
CA SER A 83 -4.48 -26.73 -20.94
C SER A 83 -4.67 -26.89 -19.45
N THR A 84 -3.74 -27.62 -18.84
CA THR A 84 -3.40 -27.47 -17.44
C THR A 84 -2.96 -26.02 -17.23
N ALA A 85 -3.91 -25.10 -17.05
CA ALA A 85 -3.63 -23.82 -16.44
C ALA A 85 -3.36 -24.11 -14.97
N GLY A 86 -2.11 -24.47 -14.69
CA GLY A 86 -1.58 -24.41 -13.34
C GLY A 86 -1.92 -23.02 -12.82
N ARG A 87 -2.78 -22.96 -11.80
CA ARG A 87 -2.83 -21.81 -10.91
C ARG A 87 -1.46 -21.77 -10.26
N SER A 88 -0.49 -21.14 -10.91
CA SER A 88 0.67 -20.63 -10.19
C SER A 88 0.07 -19.60 -9.25
N GLY A 89 -0.10 -20.00 -7.99
CA GLY A 89 -0.26 -19.06 -6.89
C GLY A 89 1.00 -18.21 -6.87
N GLY A 90 1.06 -17.20 -7.75
CA GLY A 90 2.02 -16.13 -7.63
C GLY A 90 1.65 -15.46 -6.33
N GLY A 91 2.51 -15.56 -5.33
CA GLY A 91 2.33 -14.86 -4.07
C GLY A 91 1.92 -13.42 -4.32
N ASN A 92 1.09 -12.88 -3.43
CA ASN A 92 0.66 -11.50 -3.55
C ASN A 92 1.91 -10.62 -3.42
N LYS A 93 2.38 -10.08 -4.54
CA LYS A 93 3.53 -9.19 -4.62
C LYS A 93 3.05 -7.77 -4.83
N GLU A 94 3.69 -6.83 -4.14
CA GLU A 94 3.51 -5.40 -4.35
C GLU A 94 4.78 -4.83 -4.99
N ILE A 95 4.61 -3.93 -5.95
CA ILE A 95 5.72 -3.22 -6.58
C ILE A 95 5.53 -1.72 -6.38
N LEU A 96 6.63 -1.01 -6.14
CA LEU A 96 6.66 0.45 -6.11
C LEU A 96 7.03 0.94 -7.50
N VAL A 97 6.10 1.63 -8.16
CA VAL A 97 6.27 2.03 -9.57
C VAL A 97 6.16 3.54 -9.71
N GLN A 98 7.06 4.10 -10.51
CA GLN A 98 6.94 5.46 -11.04
C GLN A 98 6.79 5.42 -12.55
N HIS A 99 6.07 6.39 -13.11
CA HIS A 99 5.84 6.45 -14.54
C HIS A 99 5.71 7.88 -15.08
N LEU A 100 5.94 8.00 -16.38
CA LEU A 100 5.75 9.19 -17.18
C LEU A 100 4.83 8.83 -18.34
N LEU A 101 3.74 9.58 -18.53
CA LEU A 101 2.79 9.39 -19.63
C LEU A 101 2.96 10.48 -20.70
N VAL A 102 3.16 10.06 -21.94
CA VAL A 102 3.22 10.90 -23.15
C VAL A 102 2.07 10.54 -24.09
N ALA A 103 1.51 11.55 -24.78
CA ALA A 103 0.47 11.31 -25.77
C ALA A 103 0.95 10.40 -26.92
N GLU A 104 0.05 9.63 -27.51
CA GLU A 104 0.40 8.68 -28.58
C GLU A 104 1.06 9.35 -29.81
N ASN A 105 0.65 10.58 -30.10
CA ASN A 105 1.11 11.33 -31.28
C ASN A 105 2.51 11.93 -31.11
N ASP A 106 3.04 12.01 -29.88
CA ASP A 106 4.28 12.71 -29.56
C ASP A 106 5.48 11.75 -29.46
N LEU A 107 5.65 10.92 -30.49
CA LEU A 107 6.73 9.92 -30.52
C LEU A 107 8.13 10.55 -30.45
N LYS A 108 8.30 11.78 -30.96
CA LYS A 108 9.56 12.52 -30.88
C LYS A 108 9.94 12.80 -29.43
N LEU A 109 8.98 13.25 -28.63
CA LEU A 109 9.17 13.53 -27.21
C LEU A 109 9.52 12.25 -26.45
N LEU A 110 8.85 11.14 -26.75
CA LEU A 110 9.17 9.84 -26.13
C LEU A 110 10.64 9.44 -26.37
N ILE A 111 11.12 9.56 -27.60
CA ILE A 111 12.51 9.21 -27.96
C ILE A 111 13.49 10.14 -27.24
N GLU A 112 13.20 11.43 -27.20
CA GLU A 112 14.01 12.42 -26.49
C GLU A 112 14.11 12.09 -24.99
N LEU A 113 12.98 11.84 -24.33
CA LEU A 113 12.95 11.48 -22.91
C LEU A 113 13.71 10.18 -22.63
N GLN A 114 13.58 9.18 -23.51
CA GLN A 114 14.34 7.93 -23.37
C GLN A 114 15.87 8.18 -23.47
N GLN A 115 16.30 9.10 -24.33
CA GLN A 115 17.71 9.49 -24.42
C GLN A 115 18.18 10.28 -23.20
N ARG A 116 17.35 11.17 -22.66
CA ARG A 116 17.62 11.93 -21.43
C ARG A 116 17.85 11.00 -20.23
N ILE A 117 16.97 10.02 -20.06
CA ILE A 117 17.10 8.98 -19.04
C ILE A 117 18.38 8.15 -19.25
N ALA A 118 18.69 7.78 -20.50
CA ALA A 118 19.92 7.06 -20.81
C ALA A 118 21.20 7.87 -20.52
N ARG A 119 21.11 9.20 -20.46
CA ARG A 119 22.20 10.09 -20.01
C ARG A 119 22.29 10.22 -18.49
N GLY A 120 21.36 9.64 -17.75
CA GLY A 120 21.32 9.67 -16.28
C GLY A 120 20.44 10.78 -15.69
N GLU A 121 19.54 11.39 -16.48
CA GLU A 121 18.51 12.27 -15.93
C GLU A 121 17.44 11.44 -15.18
N ASP A 122 16.93 11.97 -14.05
CA ASP A 122 15.92 11.28 -13.25
C ASP A 122 14.55 11.30 -13.95
N LEU A 123 13.89 10.15 -13.97
CA LEU A 123 12.54 10.01 -14.50
C LEU A 123 11.52 10.85 -13.70
N SER A 124 11.76 11.07 -12.40
CA SER A 124 10.85 11.84 -11.54
C SER A 124 10.75 13.32 -11.97
N ASP A 125 11.89 13.95 -12.27
CA ASP A 125 11.97 15.32 -12.77
C ASP A 125 11.30 15.45 -14.15
N LEU A 126 11.60 14.51 -15.05
CA LEU A 126 10.99 14.46 -16.38
C LEU A 126 9.47 14.25 -16.30
N ALA A 127 9.01 13.48 -15.32
CA ALA A 127 7.58 13.24 -15.12
C ALA A 127 6.87 14.52 -14.68
N VAL A 128 7.47 15.32 -13.80
CA VAL A 128 6.91 16.62 -13.38
C VAL A 128 6.78 17.57 -14.57
N GLU A 129 7.80 17.63 -15.42
CA GLU A 129 7.84 18.56 -16.56
C GLU A 129 6.94 18.14 -17.73
N PHE A 130 6.96 16.86 -18.11
CA PHE A 130 6.39 16.40 -19.40
C PHE A 130 5.20 15.44 -19.27
N SER A 131 4.94 14.86 -18.11
CA SER A 131 3.87 13.86 -17.97
C SER A 131 2.48 14.50 -18.05
N ILE A 132 1.57 13.79 -18.72
CA ILE A 132 0.15 14.15 -18.80
C ILE A 132 -0.64 13.57 -17.61
N CYS A 133 -0.09 12.57 -16.91
CA CYS A 133 -0.77 11.92 -15.79
C CYS A 133 -0.81 12.82 -14.55
N PRO A 134 -1.91 12.82 -13.74
CA PRO A 134 -1.97 13.55 -12.47
C PRO A 134 -0.86 13.19 -11.47
N SER A 135 -0.30 11.96 -11.56
CA SER A 135 0.84 11.52 -10.74
C SER A 135 2.09 12.40 -10.90
N LYS A 136 2.16 13.25 -11.93
CA LYS A 136 3.25 14.21 -12.15
C LYS A 136 3.51 15.13 -10.95
N GLU A 137 2.49 15.43 -10.14
CA GLU A 137 2.64 16.25 -8.93
C GLU A 137 3.57 15.59 -7.89
N TYR A 138 3.72 14.27 -7.98
CA TYR A 138 4.56 13.44 -7.12
C TYR A 138 5.68 12.76 -7.91
N GLY A 139 6.20 13.40 -8.96
CA GLY A 139 7.28 12.81 -9.77
C GLY A 139 6.87 11.57 -10.56
N GLY A 140 5.57 11.42 -10.87
CA GLY A 140 5.06 10.23 -11.54
C GLY A 140 4.90 9.01 -10.64
N MET A 141 5.01 9.16 -9.32
CA MET A 141 4.87 8.05 -8.38
C MET A 141 3.43 7.52 -8.33
N LEU A 142 3.24 6.23 -8.60
CA LEU A 142 1.96 5.54 -8.42
C LEU A 142 1.83 4.90 -7.03
N GLY A 143 2.95 4.76 -6.31
CA GLY A 143 3.00 4.11 -5.01
C GLY A 143 3.09 2.59 -5.10
N TRP A 144 2.80 1.91 -4.00
CA TRP A 144 2.76 0.44 -3.93
C TRP A 144 1.50 -0.08 -4.61
N VAL A 145 1.66 -0.85 -5.68
CA VAL A 145 0.58 -1.36 -6.52
C VAL A 145 0.55 -2.89 -6.56
N ARG A 146 -0.66 -3.44 -6.63
CA ARG A 146 -0.94 -4.89 -6.69
C ARG A 146 -1.42 -5.28 -8.08
N LYS A 147 -1.29 -6.56 -8.40
CA LYS A 147 -1.94 -7.13 -9.59
C LYS A 147 -3.44 -6.92 -9.54
N GLY A 148 -4.02 -6.46 -10.65
CA GLY A 148 -5.42 -6.10 -10.80
C GLY A 148 -5.75 -4.64 -10.49
N GLN A 149 -4.79 -3.82 -10.04
CA GLN A 149 -5.01 -2.38 -9.82
C GLN A 149 -4.64 -1.51 -11.03
N LEU A 150 -3.88 -2.06 -11.98
CA LEU A 150 -3.37 -1.35 -13.15
C LEU A 150 -4.01 -1.87 -14.44
N VAL A 151 -3.82 -1.13 -15.52
CA VAL A 151 -4.23 -1.53 -16.87
C VAL A 151 -3.40 -2.75 -17.30
N PRO A 152 -3.98 -3.81 -17.91
CA PRO A 152 -3.29 -5.07 -18.17
C PRO A 152 -1.95 -4.93 -18.92
N GLU A 153 -1.90 -4.07 -19.94
CA GLU A 153 -0.70 -3.83 -20.75
C GLU A 153 0.41 -3.14 -19.95
N PHE A 154 0.04 -2.27 -19.00
CA PHE A 154 0.99 -1.64 -18.09
C PHE A 154 1.46 -2.63 -17.03
N GLU A 155 0.53 -3.41 -16.48
CA GLU A 155 0.80 -4.39 -15.43
C GLU A 155 1.78 -5.47 -15.88
N GLU A 156 1.59 -6.05 -17.06
CA GLU A 156 2.47 -7.10 -17.59
C GLU A 156 3.91 -6.60 -17.72
N VAL A 157 4.08 -5.36 -18.20
CA VAL A 157 5.39 -4.75 -18.33
C VAL A 157 5.99 -4.37 -16.98
N ALA A 158 5.19 -3.82 -16.06
CA ALA A 158 5.65 -3.42 -14.73
C ALA A 158 6.09 -4.63 -13.90
N PHE A 159 5.30 -5.70 -13.82
CA PHE A 159 5.67 -6.90 -13.07
C PHE A 159 6.74 -7.77 -13.76
N GLY A 160 6.98 -7.57 -15.07
CA GLY A 160 8.04 -8.23 -15.82
C GLY A 160 9.37 -7.45 -15.87
N ALA A 161 9.37 -6.18 -15.48
CA ALA A 161 10.56 -5.33 -15.50
C ALA A 161 11.56 -5.69 -14.39
N SER A 162 12.84 -5.44 -14.65
CA SER A 162 13.88 -5.50 -13.62
C SER A 162 13.87 -4.23 -12.77
N LEU A 163 14.26 -4.33 -11.50
CA LEU A 163 14.39 -3.18 -10.61
C LEU A 163 15.32 -2.10 -11.19
N ASN A 164 14.94 -0.83 -11.00
CA ASN A 164 15.66 0.37 -11.43
C ASN A 164 15.98 0.38 -12.93
N LYS A 165 15.11 -0.22 -13.74
CA LYS A 165 15.23 -0.21 -15.20
C LYS A 165 14.00 0.43 -15.83
N VAL A 166 14.24 1.46 -16.62
CA VAL A 166 13.17 2.10 -17.38
C VAL A 166 12.77 1.22 -18.57
N VAL A 167 11.46 0.93 -18.64
CA VAL A 167 10.84 0.20 -19.73
C VAL A 167 9.70 1.03 -20.32
N ARG A 168 9.39 0.80 -21.59
CA ARG A 168 8.30 1.48 -22.28
C ARG A 168 7.12 0.54 -22.46
N CYS A 169 5.91 1.05 -22.25
CA CYS A 169 4.68 0.32 -22.59
C CYS A 169 3.71 1.24 -23.33
N LYS A 170 2.83 0.65 -24.13
CA LYS A 170 1.75 1.36 -24.82
C LYS A 170 0.43 0.95 -24.18
N THR A 171 -0.40 1.92 -23.84
CA THR A 171 -1.77 1.69 -23.36
C THR A 171 -2.75 2.53 -24.19
N GLU A 172 -4.04 2.45 -23.88
CA GLU A 172 -5.06 3.32 -24.48
C GLU A 172 -4.84 4.82 -24.18
N PHE A 173 -4.10 5.15 -23.10
CA PHE A 173 -3.82 6.53 -22.71
C PHE A 173 -2.63 7.15 -23.47
N GLY A 174 -1.79 6.31 -24.10
CA GLY A 174 -0.61 6.74 -24.83
C GLY A 174 0.63 5.89 -24.51
N TRP A 175 1.80 6.54 -24.56
CA TRP A 175 3.08 5.92 -24.27
C TRP A 175 3.49 6.16 -22.84
N HIS A 176 3.86 5.11 -22.13
CA HIS A 176 4.41 5.22 -20.79
C HIS A 176 5.88 4.83 -20.80
N LEU A 177 6.69 5.61 -20.08
CA LEU A 177 7.98 5.19 -19.57
C LEU A 177 7.79 4.90 -18.09
N LEU A 178 8.04 3.67 -17.66
CA LEU A 178 7.85 3.26 -16.27
C LEU A 178 9.12 2.64 -15.73
N GLU A 179 9.29 2.76 -14.42
CA GLU A 179 10.40 2.21 -13.67
C GLU A 179 9.89 1.59 -12.38
N VAL A 180 10.35 0.37 -12.09
CA VAL A 180 10.07 -0.30 -10.82
C VAL A 180 11.20 -0.01 -9.86
N LEU A 181 10.91 0.71 -8.79
CA LEU A 181 11.91 1.12 -7.80
C LEU A 181 12.14 0.04 -6.73
N SER A 182 11.08 -0.67 -6.35
CA SER A 182 11.15 -1.71 -5.33
C SER A 182 10.09 -2.77 -5.57
N GLU A 183 10.38 -3.99 -5.13
CA GLU A 183 9.40 -5.07 -5.00
C GLU A 183 9.35 -5.55 -3.55
N ARG A 184 8.17 -5.96 -3.08
CA ARG A 184 8.00 -6.60 -1.77
C ARG A 184 6.88 -7.64 -1.79
N GLU A 185 6.91 -8.52 -0.81
CA GLU A 185 5.78 -9.41 -0.51
C GLU A 185 4.64 -8.59 0.12
N GLU A 186 3.40 -8.91 -0.24
CA GLU A 186 2.22 -8.24 0.32
C GLU A 186 2.18 -8.44 1.82
N SER A 187 1.93 -7.34 2.54
CA SER A 187 1.62 -7.42 3.96
C SER A 187 0.25 -8.07 4.16
N VAL A 188 0.23 -9.19 4.87
CA VAL A 188 -0.99 -9.91 5.25
C VAL A 188 -1.50 -9.34 6.57
N LEU A 189 -2.78 -8.95 6.59
CA LEU A 189 -3.52 -8.65 7.82
C LEU A 189 -4.64 -9.65 7.95
N GLU A 190 -4.56 -10.45 9.00
CA GLU A 190 -5.54 -11.49 9.32
C GLU A 190 -6.09 -11.29 10.73
N ASP A 191 -7.30 -11.78 10.94
CA ASP A 191 -7.92 -11.86 12.26
C ASP A 191 -7.61 -13.23 12.87
N ILE A 192 -7.15 -13.24 14.12
CA ILE A 192 -6.95 -14.48 14.89
C ILE A 192 -8.03 -14.61 15.95
N GLU A 193 -8.68 -15.78 16.01
CA GLU A 193 -9.62 -16.06 17.09
C GLU A 193 -8.89 -16.24 18.43
N PRO A 194 -9.46 -15.77 19.54
CA PRO A 194 -8.79 -15.84 20.84
C PRO A 194 -8.41 -17.26 21.30
N VAL A 195 -9.21 -18.26 20.92
CA VAL A 195 -8.94 -19.68 21.26
C VAL A 195 -7.69 -20.19 20.55
N ASP A 196 -7.50 -19.82 19.28
CA ASP A 196 -6.33 -20.20 18.50
C ASP A 196 -5.08 -19.48 19.02
N LEU A 197 -5.21 -18.19 19.37
CA LEU A 197 -4.13 -17.45 20.01
C LEU A 197 -3.73 -18.08 21.34
N HIS A 198 -4.69 -18.44 22.19
CA HIS A 198 -4.41 -19.09 23.47
C HIS A 198 -3.66 -20.42 23.30
N SER A 199 -4.07 -21.22 22.32
CA SER A 199 -3.39 -22.48 21.98
C SER A 199 -1.95 -22.23 21.54
N LYS A 200 -1.71 -21.25 20.65
CA LYS A 200 -0.36 -20.84 20.23
C LYS A 200 0.48 -20.32 21.39
N MET A 201 -0.12 -19.60 22.33
CA MET A 201 0.59 -19.07 23.51
C MET A 201 1.08 -20.17 24.47
N GLN A 202 0.52 -21.38 24.42
CA GLN A 202 1.05 -22.50 25.20
C GLN A 202 2.41 -23.01 24.66
N ASP A 203 2.72 -22.71 23.39
CA ASP A 203 3.98 -23.11 22.79
C ASP A 203 5.09 -22.11 23.18
N PRO A 204 6.17 -22.55 23.87
CA PRO A 204 7.23 -21.64 24.31
C PRO A 204 8.02 -21.05 23.13
N LYS A 205 8.05 -21.76 21.99
CA LYS A 205 8.66 -21.28 20.74
C LYS A 205 7.89 -20.08 20.18
N PHE A 206 6.56 -20.11 20.25
CA PHE A 206 5.72 -19.02 19.77
C PHE A 206 5.99 -17.72 20.53
N ILE A 207 6.08 -17.78 21.87
CA ILE A 207 6.34 -16.59 22.70
C ILE A 207 7.70 -15.94 22.37
N GLN A 208 8.70 -16.72 21.94
CA GLN A 208 10.03 -16.21 21.58
C GLN A 208 10.09 -15.60 20.18
N GLU A 209 9.31 -16.13 19.25
CA GLU A 209 9.32 -15.71 17.83
C GLU A 209 8.28 -14.63 17.51
N ALA A 210 7.12 -14.67 18.18
CA ALA A 210 6.02 -13.75 17.94
C ALA A 210 6.18 -12.43 18.69
N GLN A 211 5.73 -11.35 18.05
CA GLN A 211 5.68 -10.02 18.66
C GLN A 211 4.25 -9.76 19.14
N LEU A 212 4.07 -9.63 20.44
CA LEU A 212 2.76 -9.44 21.06
C LEU A 212 2.63 -7.98 21.52
N ILE A 213 1.68 -7.23 20.96
CA ILE A 213 1.46 -5.82 21.25
C ILE A 213 0.08 -5.63 21.85
N ASP A 214 0.00 -5.01 23.03
CA ASP A 214 -1.26 -4.61 23.66
C ASP A 214 -1.42 -3.09 23.57
N VAL A 215 -2.44 -2.64 22.84
CA VAL A 215 -2.65 -1.21 22.56
C VAL A 215 -3.58 -0.51 23.57
N ARG A 216 -3.90 -1.18 24.67
CA ARG A 216 -4.78 -0.66 25.73
C ARG A 216 -4.04 0.32 26.65
N GLU A 217 -4.81 1.09 27.40
CA GLU A 217 -4.26 2.02 28.39
C GLU A 217 -3.76 1.29 29.64
N HIS A 218 -2.79 1.85 30.36
CA HIS A 218 -2.20 1.23 31.55
C HIS A 218 -3.26 0.85 32.62
N GLU A 219 -4.30 1.67 32.78
CA GLU A 219 -5.42 1.45 33.71
C GLU A 219 -6.27 0.22 33.33
N GLU A 220 -6.41 -0.06 32.04
CA GLU A 220 -7.10 -1.23 31.50
C GLU A 220 -6.28 -2.52 31.75
N ILE A 221 -4.97 -2.42 31.63
CA ILE A 221 -4.03 -3.54 31.75
C ILE A 221 -3.88 -3.97 33.21
N ALA A 222 -3.96 -3.02 34.15
CA ALA A 222 -3.95 -3.31 35.58
C ALA A 222 -5.14 -4.20 36.02
N GLN A 223 -6.25 -4.17 35.28
CA GLN A 223 -7.42 -5.02 35.56
C GLN A 223 -7.30 -6.41 34.95
N ALA A 224 -6.79 -6.49 33.71
CA ALA A 224 -6.60 -7.73 32.99
C ALA A 224 -5.43 -7.61 32.03
N SER A 225 -4.52 -8.57 32.05
CA SER A 225 -3.33 -8.60 31.18
C SER A 225 -3.03 -10.03 30.71
N LEU A 226 -2.36 -10.13 29.57
CA LEU A 226 -1.84 -11.38 29.04
C LEU A 226 -0.31 -11.40 29.15
N PRO A 227 0.29 -12.57 29.46
CA PRO A 227 1.74 -12.68 29.55
C PRO A 227 2.38 -12.48 28.17
N GLY A 228 3.57 -11.84 28.15
CA GLY A 228 4.36 -11.64 26.94
C GLY A 228 3.97 -10.44 26.07
N PHE A 229 2.81 -9.81 26.33
CA PHE A 229 2.39 -8.63 25.58
C PHE A 229 3.17 -7.38 26.00
N LYS A 230 3.81 -6.73 25.02
CA LYS A 230 4.39 -5.40 25.18
C LYS A 230 3.28 -4.37 25.10
N VAL A 231 3.17 -3.58 26.16
CA VAL A 231 2.15 -2.55 26.30
C VAL A 231 2.58 -1.29 25.55
N LEU A 232 1.74 -0.85 24.61
CA LEU A 232 1.86 0.40 23.87
C LEU A 232 0.53 1.16 23.97
N PRO A 233 0.34 2.07 24.94
CA PRO A 233 -0.93 2.76 25.16
C PRO A 233 -1.25 3.74 24.05
N LEU A 234 -2.45 3.67 23.48
CA LEU A 234 -2.84 4.47 22.31
C LEU A 234 -2.75 5.98 22.52
N ARG A 235 -2.89 6.47 23.75
CA ARG A 235 -2.63 7.89 24.06
C ARG A 235 -1.23 8.36 23.64
N GLN A 236 -0.26 7.46 23.58
CA GLN A 236 1.13 7.72 23.21
C GLN A 236 1.43 7.40 21.73
N PHE A 237 0.41 7.09 20.91
CA PHE A 237 0.59 6.66 19.52
C PHE A 237 1.52 7.57 18.69
N GLY A 238 1.44 8.89 18.90
CA GLY A 238 2.29 9.86 18.20
C GLY A 238 3.79 9.74 18.47
N THR A 239 4.20 9.06 19.55
CA THR A 239 5.61 8.86 19.91
C THR A 239 6.11 7.45 19.61
N TRP A 240 5.28 6.57 19.04
CA TRP A 240 5.65 5.18 18.79
C TRP A 240 6.61 5.00 17.62
N GLY A 241 6.72 5.98 16.71
CA GLY A 241 7.52 5.83 15.49
C GLY A 241 8.93 5.30 15.77
N SER A 242 9.65 5.87 16.74
CA SER A 242 10.98 5.38 17.13
C SER A 242 10.92 4.01 17.81
N VAL A 243 9.98 3.80 18.73
CA VAL A 243 9.83 2.54 19.48
C VAL A 243 9.57 1.36 18.54
N ILE A 244 8.74 1.56 17.52
CA ILE A 244 8.40 0.51 16.56
C ILE A 244 9.60 0.16 15.68
N THR A 245 10.37 1.16 15.22
CA THR A 245 11.57 0.91 14.42
C THR A 245 12.70 0.28 15.23
N ASP A 246 12.85 0.64 16.50
CA ASP A 246 13.97 0.18 17.33
C ASP A 246 13.71 -1.18 18.01
N GLU A 247 12.47 -1.44 18.46
CA GLU A 247 12.16 -2.63 19.26
C GLU A 247 11.50 -3.77 18.46
N PHE A 248 10.93 -3.51 17.27
CA PHE A 248 10.13 -4.49 16.55
C PHE A 248 10.70 -4.78 15.15
N ASP A 249 10.64 -6.05 14.78
CA ASP A 249 11.06 -6.57 13.48
C ASP A 249 9.85 -6.70 12.53
N PRO A 250 9.84 -6.01 11.37
CA PRO A 250 8.76 -6.10 10.37
C PRO A 250 8.58 -7.49 9.75
N GLU A 251 9.60 -8.37 9.83
CA GLU A 251 9.57 -9.73 9.26
C GLU A 251 8.88 -10.76 10.18
N LYS A 252 8.76 -10.45 11.48
CA LYS A 252 8.16 -11.34 12.48
C LYS A 252 6.64 -11.17 12.56
N ASP A 253 5.98 -12.26 12.95
CA ASP A 253 4.53 -12.27 13.16
C ASP A 253 4.17 -11.33 14.32
N THR A 254 3.34 -10.34 14.03
CA THR A 254 2.96 -9.33 15.02
C THR A 254 1.49 -9.43 15.35
N TYR A 255 1.16 -9.70 16.60
CA TYR A 255 -0.21 -9.86 17.11
C TYR A 255 -0.58 -8.61 17.91
N VAL A 256 -1.71 -7.99 17.56
CA VAL A 256 -2.17 -6.75 18.18
C VAL A 256 -3.47 -6.99 18.94
N LEU A 257 -3.47 -6.67 20.23
CA LEU A 257 -4.59 -6.84 21.14
C LEU A 257 -5.12 -5.49 21.61
N CYS A 258 -6.45 -5.36 21.70
CA CYS A 258 -7.08 -4.27 22.44
C CYS A 258 -8.23 -4.82 23.29
N HIS A 259 -9.17 -3.96 23.72
CA HIS A 259 -10.31 -4.42 24.52
C HIS A 259 -11.36 -5.22 23.72
N HIS A 260 -11.72 -4.76 22.51
CA HIS A 260 -12.80 -5.35 21.68
C HIS A 260 -12.42 -5.65 20.21
N GLY A 261 -11.14 -5.53 19.83
CA GLY A 261 -10.66 -5.80 18.47
C GLY A 261 -10.72 -4.62 17.49
N ILE A 262 -11.37 -3.49 17.82
CA ILE A 262 -11.49 -2.35 16.89
C ILE A 262 -10.23 -1.47 16.86
N ARG A 263 -9.71 -1.11 18.04
CA ARG A 263 -8.51 -0.29 18.18
C ARG A 263 -7.25 -1.00 17.64
N SER A 264 -7.14 -2.29 17.91
CA SER A 264 -6.05 -3.14 17.44
C SER A 264 -6.07 -3.29 15.93
N LEU A 265 -7.25 -3.38 15.30
CA LEU A 265 -7.37 -3.42 13.84
C LEU A 265 -6.83 -2.14 13.17
N GLN A 266 -7.10 -0.98 13.76
CA GLN A 266 -6.56 0.29 13.25
C GLN A 266 -5.03 0.33 13.35
N VAL A 267 -4.49 -0.10 14.48
CA VAL A 267 -3.03 -0.19 14.68
C VAL A 267 -2.41 -1.23 13.74
N ALA A 268 -3.06 -2.38 13.53
CA ALA A 268 -2.59 -3.41 12.62
C ALA A 268 -2.47 -2.89 11.18
N LYS A 269 -3.48 -2.15 10.71
CA LYS A 269 -3.42 -1.45 9.41
C LYS A 269 -2.30 -0.42 9.36
N TRP A 270 -2.09 0.32 10.44
CA TRP A 270 -0.99 1.27 10.51
C TRP A 270 0.38 0.57 10.44
N LEU A 271 0.58 -0.54 11.15
CA LEU A 271 1.80 -1.35 11.10
C LEU A 271 2.09 -1.86 9.69
N GLN A 272 1.07 -2.25 8.92
CA GLN A 272 1.27 -2.59 7.49
C GLN A 272 1.86 -1.42 6.70
N THR A 273 1.45 -0.18 6.97
CA THR A 273 2.03 1.00 6.31
C THR A 273 3.48 1.24 6.71
N GLN A 274 3.88 0.80 7.91
CA GLN A 274 5.27 0.82 8.38
C GLN A 274 6.11 -0.34 7.83
N GLY A 275 5.52 -1.26 7.05
CA GLY A 275 6.23 -2.34 6.38
C GLY A 275 6.15 -3.71 7.07
N PHE A 276 5.33 -3.86 8.11
CA PHE A 276 5.14 -5.17 8.75
C PHE A 276 4.45 -6.14 7.80
N LYS A 277 5.06 -7.30 7.58
CA LYS A 277 4.59 -8.27 6.60
C LYS A 277 3.44 -9.14 7.09
N ARG A 278 3.45 -9.56 8.35
CA ARG A 278 2.42 -10.46 8.89
C ARG A 278 1.89 -9.89 10.20
N VAL A 279 0.69 -9.32 10.12
CA VAL A 279 0.04 -8.67 11.26
C VAL A 279 -1.29 -9.36 11.54
N PHE A 280 -1.50 -9.73 12.79
CA PHE A 280 -2.69 -10.43 13.26
C PHE A 280 -3.45 -9.54 14.25
N ASN A 281 -4.71 -9.27 13.95
CA ASN A 281 -5.61 -8.61 14.90
C ASN A 281 -6.31 -9.66 15.76
N VAL A 282 -6.31 -9.50 17.08
CA VAL A 282 -7.03 -10.42 17.97
C VAL A 282 -8.53 -10.11 17.93
N SER A 283 -9.30 -11.00 17.31
CA SER A 283 -10.75 -10.86 17.14
C SER A 283 -11.47 -10.70 18.47
N GLY A 284 -12.21 -9.60 18.62
CA GLY A 284 -12.96 -9.32 19.84
C GLY A 284 -12.10 -8.92 21.05
N GLY A 285 -10.79 -8.78 20.88
CA GLY A 285 -9.87 -8.29 21.90
C GLY A 285 -9.79 -9.17 23.16
N ILE A 286 -9.33 -8.57 24.26
CA ILE A 286 -9.17 -9.27 25.54
C ILE A 286 -10.51 -9.72 26.12
N ASN A 287 -11.60 -8.99 25.86
CA ASN A 287 -12.92 -9.37 26.34
C ASN A 287 -13.35 -10.72 25.75
N ALA A 288 -13.19 -10.89 24.43
CA ALA A 288 -13.46 -12.17 23.78
C ALA A 288 -12.47 -13.26 24.21
N TYR A 289 -11.23 -12.90 24.51
CA TYR A 289 -10.24 -13.83 25.07
C TYR A 289 -10.67 -14.38 26.42
N SER A 290 -11.07 -13.52 27.35
CA SER A 290 -11.60 -13.93 28.66
C SER A 290 -12.84 -14.82 28.53
N LEU A 291 -13.75 -14.51 27.61
CA LEU A 291 -14.98 -15.28 27.44
C LEU A 291 -14.78 -16.66 26.79
N LYS A 292 -13.92 -16.72 25.76
CA LYS A 292 -13.80 -17.91 24.89
C LYS A 292 -12.60 -18.80 25.24
N ALA A 293 -11.49 -18.21 25.66
CA ALA A 293 -10.21 -18.91 25.78
C ALA A 293 -9.81 -19.14 27.25
N ASP A 294 -9.81 -18.08 28.07
CA ASP A 294 -9.40 -18.17 29.47
C ASP A 294 -10.32 -17.36 30.41
N PRO A 295 -11.34 -18.01 30.99
CA PRO A 295 -12.27 -17.39 31.94
C PRO A 295 -11.64 -16.91 33.26
N SER A 296 -10.37 -17.24 33.53
CA SER A 296 -9.69 -16.75 34.74
C SER A 296 -9.33 -15.27 34.65
N ILE A 297 -9.25 -14.72 33.44
CA ILE A 297 -8.90 -13.32 33.19
C ILE A 297 -10.15 -12.44 33.39
N PRO A 298 -10.10 -11.43 34.27
CA PRO A 298 -11.24 -10.56 34.53
C PRO A 298 -11.76 -9.85 33.28
N ILE A 299 -13.08 -9.68 33.22
CA ILE A 299 -13.76 -8.85 32.23
C ILE A 299 -14.13 -7.53 32.89
N TYR A 300 -13.93 -6.43 32.18
CA TYR A 300 -14.28 -5.07 32.59
C TYR A 300 -14.92 -4.31 31.42
#